data_AF-A0A846HC91-F1
#
_entry.id   AF-A0A846HC91-F1
#
_cell.length_a   1.000
_cell.length_b   1.000
_cell.length_c   1.000
_cell.angle_alpha   90.00
_cell.angle_beta   90.00
_cell.angle_gamma   90.00
#
_symmetry.space_group_name_H-M   'P 1'
#
loop_
_entity.id
_entity.type
_entity.pdbx_description
1 polymer ?
#
loop_
_entity_poly.entity_id
_entity_poly.type
_entity_poly.pdbx_seq_one_letter_code
_entity_poly.pdbx_strand_id
1 'polypeptide(L)'
;MTAVINLNLTSVSELLYRWVARQIKAESLVWLDEKRKQISNGANVRVFFTAFSAVPRYTGKSDLELTQDDLKAASAIVTGWVPAKWSVDQAARTLLLLSLPDDDAEKYLHTLEQVFTTADVGELIALYQALPLLPYPEKLRHRAAEGVRSNMTAVFNAVALTNPYPAQYFDNLAWNQMVLKAFFVGSPVSLIHGLNQRANPELARMLVDYANERQAAGRSVSPEIWQLVNLVKG
;
A
#
# COMPACT_ATOMS: atom_id res chain seq x y z
N MET A 1 4.07 -19.93 -11.43
CA MET A 1 3.69 -18.69 -10.71
C MET A 1 4.34 -18.61 -9.33
N THR A 2 4.27 -19.64 -8.49
CA THR A 2 4.83 -19.65 -7.12
C THR A 2 6.32 -19.34 -7.04
N ALA A 3 7.18 -19.91 -7.89
CA ALA A 3 8.62 -19.63 -7.87
C ALA A 3 8.98 -18.18 -8.25
N VAL A 4 8.25 -17.58 -9.21
CA VAL A 4 8.47 -16.17 -9.63
C VAL A 4 7.98 -15.21 -8.54
N ILE A 5 6.85 -15.53 -7.90
CA ILE A 5 6.34 -14.77 -6.74
C ILE A 5 7.36 -14.81 -5.61
N ASN A 6 7.90 -15.98 -5.26
CA ASN A 6 8.90 -16.12 -4.20
C ASN A 6 10.20 -15.36 -4.51
N LEU A 7 10.68 -15.38 -5.76
CA LEU A 7 11.87 -14.62 -6.18
C LEU A 7 11.66 -13.11 -6.06
N ASN A 8 10.46 -12.62 -6.38
CA ASN A 8 10.11 -11.22 -6.21
C ASN A 8 10.05 -10.85 -4.72
N LEU A 9 9.44 -11.67 -3.87
CA LEU A 9 9.35 -11.41 -2.42
C LEU A 9 10.74 -11.32 -1.77
N THR A 10 11.66 -12.22 -2.11
CA THR A 10 13.05 -12.16 -1.63
C THR A 10 13.72 -10.86 -2.10
N SER A 11 13.57 -10.49 -3.37
CA SER A 11 14.15 -9.27 -3.93
C SER A 11 13.60 -8.00 -3.26
N VAL A 12 12.28 -7.95 -2.99
CA VAL A 12 11.64 -6.85 -2.24
C VAL A 12 12.20 -6.78 -0.82
N SER A 13 12.30 -7.91 -0.13
CA SER A 13 12.82 -7.99 1.25
C SER A 13 14.27 -7.50 1.33
N GLU A 14 15.14 -7.92 0.40
CA GLU A 14 16.52 -7.45 0.32
C GLU A 14 16.62 -5.94 0.06
N LEU A 15 15.79 -5.44 -0.86
CA LEU A 15 15.80 -4.02 -1.23
C LEU A 15 15.36 -3.15 -0.05
N LEU A 16 14.23 -3.47 0.59
CA LEU A 16 13.76 -2.79 1.79
C LEU A 16 14.79 -2.87 2.92
N TYR A 17 15.45 -4.02 3.10
CA TYR A 17 16.47 -4.20 4.13
C TYR A 17 17.64 -3.24 3.92
N ARG A 18 18.16 -3.12 2.69
CA ARG A 18 19.25 -2.19 2.37
C ARG A 18 18.87 -0.74 2.65
N TRP A 19 17.63 -0.34 2.32
CA TRP A 19 17.15 1.02 2.57
C TRP A 19 17.00 1.35 4.04
N VAL A 20 16.51 0.40 4.85
CA VAL A 20 16.37 0.56 6.29
C VAL A 20 17.74 0.55 6.96
N ALA A 21 18.60 -0.42 6.62
CA ALA A 21 19.91 -0.61 7.25
C ALA A 21 20.83 0.62 7.12
N ARG A 22 20.74 1.38 6.03
CA ARG A 22 21.54 2.61 5.85
C ARG A 22 21.02 3.83 6.63
N GLN A 23 19.83 3.75 7.23
CA GLN A 23 19.13 4.90 7.85
C GLN A 23 18.86 4.73 9.35
N ILE A 24 19.17 3.56 9.92
CA ILE A 24 18.99 3.27 11.34
C ILE A 24 20.32 2.95 12.02
N LYS A 25 20.34 3.04 13.35
CA LYS A 25 21.50 2.67 14.16
C LYS A 25 21.76 1.16 14.10
N ALA A 26 23.02 0.76 14.26
CA ALA A 26 23.42 -0.65 14.29
C ALA A 26 22.65 -1.47 15.33
N GLU A 27 22.42 -0.93 16.53
CA GLU A 27 21.62 -1.58 17.58
C GLU A 27 20.17 -1.86 17.15
N SER A 28 19.56 -0.92 16.44
CA SER A 28 18.20 -1.06 15.89
C SER A 28 18.15 -2.08 14.76
N LEU A 29 19.23 -2.16 13.95
CA LEU A 29 19.34 -3.14 12.88
C LEU A 29 19.49 -4.56 13.44
N VAL A 30 20.33 -4.74 14.47
CA VAL A 30 20.45 -6.02 15.19
C VAL A 30 19.10 -6.48 15.73
N TRP A 31 18.35 -5.58 16.39
CA TRP A 31 17.01 -5.88 16.86
C TRP A 31 16.07 -6.31 15.72
N LEU A 32 16.09 -5.58 14.60
CA LEU A 32 15.24 -5.90 13.44
C LEU A 32 15.59 -7.28 12.88
N ASP A 33 16.87 -7.61 12.73
CA ASP A 33 17.34 -8.91 12.23
C ASP A 33 16.96 -10.06 13.16
N GLU A 34 17.11 -9.86 14.47
CA GLU A 34 16.65 -10.84 15.46
C GLU A 34 15.14 -11.10 15.35
N LYS A 35 14.33 -10.04 15.19
CA LYS A 35 12.87 -10.19 15.05
C LYS A 35 12.48 -10.86 13.75
N ARG A 36 13.08 -10.46 12.62
CA ARG A 36 12.84 -11.12 11.33
C ARG A 36 13.15 -12.61 11.40
N LYS A 37 14.30 -12.99 11.97
CA LYS A 37 14.69 -14.39 12.14
C LYS A 37 13.77 -15.17 13.08
N GLN A 38 13.34 -14.57 14.19
CA GLN A 38 12.36 -15.19 15.10
C GLN A 38 11.04 -15.47 14.37
N ILE A 39 10.53 -14.47 13.64
CA ILE A 39 9.26 -14.58 12.91
C ILE A 39 9.34 -15.61 11.79
N SER A 40 10.38 -15.57 10.96
CA SER A 40 10.56 -16.51 9.85
C SER A 40 10.74 -17.96 10.31
N ASN A 41 11.30 -18.17 11.51
CA ASN A 41 11.46 -19.49 12.11
C ASN A 41 10.21 -19.98 12.83
N GLY A 42 9.06 -19.31 12.67
CA GLY A 42 7.78 -19.75 13.23
C GLY A 42 7.67 -19.53 14.75
N ALA A 43 8.32 -18.50 15.30
CA ALA A 43 8.09 -18.11 16.68
C ALA A 43 6.59 -17.82 16.94
N ASN A 44 6.20 -17.80 18.22
CA ASN A 44 4.84 -17.45 18.62
C ASN A 44 4.41 -16.12 17.95
N VAL A 45 3.22 -16.08 17.35
CA VAL A 45 2.71 -14.93 16.59
C VAL A 45 2.70 -13.62 17.38
N ARG A 46 2.64 -13.70 18.72
CA ARG A 46 2.79 -12.55 19.62
C ARG A 46 4.13 -11.82 19.44
N VAL A 47 5.20 -12.52 19.05
CA VAL A 47 6.50 -11.91 18.71
C VAL A 47 6.34 -10.98 17.52
N PHE A 48 5.62 -11.39 16.47
CA PHE A 48 5.32 -10.53 15.34
C PHE A 48 4.50 -9.31 15.77
N PHE A 49 3.36 -9.50 16.43
CA PHE A 49 2.49 -8.37 16.83
C PHE A 49 3.23 -7.35 17.71
N THR A 50 3.97 -7.82 18.71
CA THR A 50 4.73 -6.93 19.61
C THR A 50 5.89 -6.24 18.90
N ALA A 51 6.58 -6.92 17.97
CA ALA A 51 7.63 -6.31 17.16
C ALA A 51 7.06 -5.25 16.21
N PHE A 52 5.96 -5.56 15.52
CA PHE A 52 5.30 -4.68 14.57
C PHE A 52 4.89 -3.34 15.19
N SER A 53 4.32 -3.38 16.40
CA SER A 53 3.98 -2.16 17.15
C SER A 53 5.20 -1.45 17.75
N ALA A 54 6.27 -2.18 18.04
CA ALA A 54 7.49 -1.60 18.61
C ALA A 54 8.39 -0.91 17.58
N VAL A 55 8.24 -1.18 16.27
CA VAL A 55 9.13 -0.69 15.20
C VAL A 55 9.52 0.78 15.34
N PRO A 56 8.59 1.75 15.57
CA PRO A 56 8.99 3.15 15.63
C PRO A 56 9.90 3.50 16.80
N ARG A 57 9.89 2.71 17.88
CA ARG A 57 10.78 2.91 19.04
C ARG A 57 12.23 2.56 18.72
N TYR A 58 12.44 1.67 17.76
CA TYR A 58 13.77 1.23 17.34
C TYR A 58 14.26 1.98 16.10
N THR A 59 13.37 2.24 15.14
CA THR A 59 13.74 2.77 13.83
C THR A 59 13.48 4.27 13.66
N GLY A 60 12.70 4.88 14.56
CA GLY A 60 12.21 6.25 14.38
C GLY A 60 11.07 6.30 13.35
N LYS A 61 10.71 7.52 12.91
CA LYS A 61 9.65 7.77 11.92
C LYS A 61 10.07 8.80 10.87
N SER A 62 11.37 8.98 10.65
CA SER A 62 11.85 9.88 9.60
C SER A 62 11.40 9.38 8.23
N ASP A 63 11.32 10.29 7.27
CA ASP A 63 11.12 9.93 5.88
C ASP A 63 12.22 8.95 5.43
N LEU A 64 11.85 7.97 4.61
CA LEU A 64 12.78 7.03 4.00
C LEU A 64 13.50 7.74 2.85
N GLU A 65 14.76 8.09 3.05
CA GLU A 65 15.57 8.74 2.04
C GLU A 65 15.91 7.75 0.92
N LEU A 66 15.23 7.88 -0.24
CA LEU A 66 15.42 7.03 -1.42
C LEU A 66 16.09 7.81 -2.56
N THR A 67 17.11 7.21 -3.16
CA THR A 67 17.75 7.72 -4.38
C THR A 67 16.90 7.40 -5.61
N GLN A 68 17.23 8.03 -6.74
CA GLN A 68 16.57 7.69 -8.01
C GLN A 68 16.83 6.23 -8.42
N ASP A 69 18.00 5.68 -8.10
CA ASP A 69 18.31 4.29 -8.42
C ASP A 69 17.55 3.31 -7.51
N ASP A 70 17.28 3.69 -6.26
CA ASP A 70 16.38 2.92 -5.38
C ASP A 70 14.96 2.85 -5.96
N LEU A 71 14.42 3.99 -6.42
CA LEU A 71 13.08 4.03 -7.02
C LEU A 71 12.99 3.24 -8.33
N LYS A 72 14.06 3.26 -9.15
CA LYS A 72 14.17 2.40 -10.33
C LYS A 72 14.21 0.92 -9.96
N ALA A 73 14.99 0.54 -8.94
CA ALA A 73 15.06 -0.83 -8.45
C ALA A 73 13.68 -1.31 -7.94
N ALA A 74 12.96 -0.45 -7.21
CA ALA A 74 11.59 -0.74 -6.76
C ALA A 74 10.66 -1.03 -7.94
N SER A 75 10.66 -0.15 -8.95
CA SER A 75 9.82 -0.26 -10.14
C SER A 75 10.18 -1.47 -11.02
N ALA A 76 11.43 -1.92 -10.98
CA ALA A 76 11.88 -3.11 -11.69
C ALA A 76 11.39 -4.43 -11.05
N ILE A 77 11.18 -4.43 -9.72
CA ILE A 77 10.67 -5.61 -9.01
C ILE A 77 9.14 -5.64 -9.05
N VAL A 78 8.49 -4.51 -8.79
CA VAL A 78 7.02 -4.37 -8.83
C VAL A 78 6.64 -3.14 -9.65
N THR A 79 6.09 -3.38 -10.83
CA THR A 79 5.61 -2.31 -11.72
C THR A 79 4.61 -1.41 -11.01
N GLY A 80 4.88 -0.11 -11.01
CA GLY A 80 3.99 0.89 -10.40
C GLY A 80 4.12 1.06 -8.89
N TRP A 81 5.03 0.32 -8.23
CA TRP A 81 5.35 0.54 -6.82
C TRP A 81 6.25 1.78 -6.65
N VAL A 82 5.75 2.78 -5.92
CA VAL A 82 6.47 4.06 -5.72
C VAL A 82 6.55 4.39 -4.21
N PRO A 83 7.57 3.89 -3.48
CA PRO A 83 7.71 4.09 -2.04
C PRO A 83 8.32 5.45 -1.64
N ALA A 84 8.30 6.46 -2.52
CA ALA A 84 9.01 7.73 -2.33
C ALA A 84 8.54 8.58 -1.14
N LYS A 85 7.37 8.27 -0.56
CA LYS A 85 6.78 8.95 0.61
C LYS A 85 6.65 8.04 1.82
N TRP A 86 7.36 6.90 1.82
CA TRP A 86 7.39 6.02 2.97
C TRP A 86 8.30 6.59 4.06
N SER A 87 8.00 6.26 5.31
CA SER A 87 8.91 6.46 6.44
C SER A 87 9.75 5.20 6.71
N VAL A 88 10.83 5.36 7.48
CA VAL A 88 11.70 4.25 7.87
C VAL A 88 10.92 3.17 8.65
N ASP A 89 10.00 3.55 9.55
CA ASP A 89 9.18 2.56 10.28
C ASP A 89 8.19 1.82 9.38
N GLN A 90 7.66 2.46 8.34
CA GLN A 90 6.79 1.79 7.37
C GLN A 90 7.56 0.70 6.62
N ALA A 91 8.75 1.02 6.10
CA ALA A 91 9.62 0.03 5.44
C ALA A 91 10.03 -1.11 6.38
N ALA A 92 10.39 -0.81 7.64
CA ALA A 92 10.75 -1.82 8.63
C ALA A 92 9.56 -2.70 9.04
N ARG A 93 8.35 -2.14 9.16
CA ARG A 93 7.11 -2.91 9.35
C ARG A 93 6.83 -3.83 8.18
N THR A 94 7.01 -3.36 6.94
CA THR A 94 6.90 -4.20 5.74
C THR A 94 7.92 -5.34 5.76
N LEU A 95 9.16 -5.11 6.21
CA LEU A 95 10.15 -6.19 6.39
C LEU A 95 9.68 -7.26 7.38
N LEU A 96 9.05 -6.86 8.50
CA LEU A 96 8.49 -7.82 9.46
C LEU A 96 7.31 -8.59 8.85
N LEU A 97 6.44 -7.93 8.08
CA LEU A 97 5.33 -8.58 7.35
C LEU A 97 5.85 -9.62 6.34
N LEU A 98 6.88 -9.27 5.58
CA LEU A 98 7.53 -10.18 4.62
C LEU A 98 8.33 -11.30 5.28
N SER A 99 8.51 -11.26 6.60
CA SER A 99 9.16 -12.33 7.35
C SER A 99 8.15 -13.34 7.92
N LEU A 100 6.84 -13.07 7.83
CA LEU A 100 5.81 -14.04 8.21
C LEU A 100 5.86 -15.25 7.28
N PRO A 101 5.85 -16.49 7.83
CA PRO A 101 5.72 -17.69 7.01
C PRO A 101 4.43 -17.67 6.20
N ASP A 102 4.56 -17.88 4.88
CA ASP A 102 3.47 -17.86 3.92
C ASP A 102 3.24 -19.22 3.24
N ASP A 103 3.87 -20.28 3.74
CA ASP A 103 3.70 -21.67 3.27
C ASP A 103 2.27 -22.20 3.49
N ASP A 104 1.58 -21.70 4.51
CA ASP A 104 0.17 -21.96 4.78
C ASP A 104 -0.64 -20.67 4.58
N ALA A 105 -1.39 -20.62 3.48
CA ALA A 105 -2.20 -19.46 3.12
C ALA A 105 -3.28 -19.12 4.17
N GLU A 106 -3.92 -20.10 4.79
CA GLU A 106 -4.99 -19.84 5.77
C GLU A 106 -4.41 -19.24 7.04
N LYS A 107 -3.32 -19.82 7.54
CA LYS A 107 -2.61 -19.31 8.72
C LYS A 107 -2.00 -17.93 8.48
N TYR A 108 -1.42 -17.71 7.30
CA TYR A 108 -0.89 -16.41 6.90
C TYR A 108 -1.98 -15.34 6.90
N LEU A 109 -3.10 -15.61 6.20
CA LEU A 109 -4.20 -14.66 6.10
C LEU A 109 -4.88 -14.41 7.44
N HIS A 110 -4.99 -15.42 8.30
CA HIS A 110 -5.51 -15.26 9.66
C HIS A 110 -4.62 -14.32 10.49
N THR A 111 -3.30 -14.48 10.41
CA THR A 111 -2.35 -13.61 11.12
C THR A 111 -2.41 -12.17 10.59
N LEU A 112 -2.51 -12.02 9.27
CA LEU A 112 -2.63 -10.72 8.62
C LEU A 112 -3.95 -10.02 9.03
N GLU A 113 -5.05 -10.77 9.07
CA GLU A 113 -6.36 -10.30 9.52
C GLU A 113 -6.33 -9.76 10.95
N GLN A 114 -5.63 -10.46 11.85
CA GLN A 114 -5.47 -10.05 13.25
C GLN A 114 -4.71 -8.72 13.38
N VAL A 115 -3.63 -8.53 12.63
CA VAL A 115 -2.88 -7.26 12.69
C VAL A 115 -3.69 -6.11 12.09
N PHE A 116 -4.39 -6.30 10.96
CA PHE A 116 -5.28 -5.27 10.41
C PHE A 116 -6.37 -4.83 11.40
N THR A 117 -6.95 -5.77 12.14
CA THR A 117 -8.07 -5.48 13.05
C THR A 117 -7.64 -4.74 14.31
N THR A 118 -6.38 -4.85 14.70
CA THR A 118 -5.84 -4.26 15.95
C THR A 118 -4.90 -3.08 15.71
N ALA A 119 -4.59 -2.79 14.44
CA ALA A 119 -3.63 -1.78 14.03
C ALA A 119 -4.07 -0.35 14.39
N ASP A 120 -3.12 0.45 14.86
CA ASP A 120 -3.24 1.90 14.88
C ASP A 120 -3.19 2.51 13.47
N VAL A 121 -3.39 3.83 13.35
CA VAL A 121 -3.41 4.50 12.04
C VAL A 121 -2.08 4.36 11.29
N GLY A 122 -0.94 4.44 11.98
CA GLY A 122 0.38 4.31 11.35
C GLY A 122 0.67 2.88 10.89
N GLU A 123 0.23 1.91 11.67
CA GLU A 123 0.25 0.49 11.33
C GLU A 123 -0.64 0.17 10.13
N LEU A 124 -1.86 0.69 10.08
CA LEU A 124 -2.76 0.55 8.94
C LEU A 124 -2.16 1.14 7.66
N ILE A 125 -1.54 2.33 7.74
CA ILE A 125 -0.87 2.93 6.58
C ILE A 125 0.21 1.98 6.05
N ALA A 126 1.08 1.45 6.92
CA ALA A 126 2.13 0.52 6.51
C ALA A 126 1.56 -0.78 5.91
N LEU A 127 0.51 -1.35 6.51
CA LEU A 127 -0.16 -2.56 6.03
C LEU A 127 -0.76 -2.35 4.63
N TYR A 128 -1.47 -1.24 4.43
CA TYR A 128 -2.12 -0.95 3.15
C TYR A 128 -1.12 -0.59 2.04
N GLN A 129 -0.06 0.15 2.37
CA GLN A 129 1.04 0.41 1.44
C GLN A 129 1.78 -0.87 1.03
N ALA A 130 1.83 -1.88 1.91
CA ALA A 130 2.50 -3.15 1.65
C ALA A 130 1.71 -4.12 0.78
N LEU A 131 0.39 -3.94 0.60
CA LEU A 131 -0.47 -4.83 -0.21
C LEU A 131 0.12 -5.36 -1.53
N PRO A 132 0.73 -4.54 -2.41
CA PRO A 132 1.30 -5.02 -3.67
C PRO A 132 2.53 -5.92 -3.49
N LEU A 133 3.07 -6.00 -2.28
CA LEU A 133 4.27 -6.75 -1.91
C LEU A 133 3.95 -8.03 -1.14
N LEU A 134 2.69 -8.26 -0.76
CA LEU A 134 2.30 -9.40 0.09
C LEU A 134 1.96 -10.64 -0.75
N PRO A 135 2.20 -11.85 -0.24
CA PRO A 135 1.70 -13.08 -0.84
C PRO A 135 0.17 -13.12 -0.84
N TYR A 136 -0.39 -13.96 -1.74
CA TYR A 136 -1.83 -14.12 -1.95
C TYR A 136 -2.59 -12.81 -2.25
N PRO A 137 -2.07 -11.94 -3.13
CA PRO A 137 -2.64 -10.61 -3.35
C PRO A 137 -4.10 -10.67 -3.83
N GLU A 138 -4.51 -11.70 -4.56
CA GLU A 138 -5.90 -11.90 -5.01
C GLU A 138 -6.90 -12.09 -3.86
N LYS A 139 -6.44 -12.56 -2.69
CA LYS A 139 -7.24 -12.77 -1.48
C LYS A 139 -7.36 -11.52 -0.61
N LEU A 140 -6.55 -10.48 -0.87
CA LEU A 140 -6.54 -9.24 -0.09
C LEU A 140 -7.55 -8.18 -0.58
N ARG A 141 -8.35 -8.49 -1.60
CA ARG A 141 -9.28 -7.54 -2.24
C ARG A 141 -10.27 -6.93 -1.25
N HIS A 142 -10.81 -7.74 -0.34
CA HIS A 142 -11.74 -7.25 0.69
C HIS A 142 -11.07 -6.27 1.65
N ARG A 143 -9.81 -6.53 2.04
CA ARG A 143 -9.05 -5.62 2.89
C ARG A 143 -8.72 -4.31 2.20
N ALA A 144 -8.24 -4.36 0.97
CA ALA A 144 -8.02 -3.16 0.18
C ALA A 144 -9.32 -2.34 -0.01
N ALA A 145 -10.46 -3.01 -0.28
CA ALA A 145 -11.77 -2.37 -0.34
C ALA A 145 -12.21 -1.73 0.99
N GLU A 146 -11.79 -2.28 2.12
CA GLU A 146 -12.00 -1.67 3.45
C GLU A 146 -11.15 -0.42 3.65
N GLY A 147 -9.86 -0.47 3.28
CA GLY A 147 -8.96 0.67 3.40
C GLY A 147 -9.45 1.88 2.59
N VAL A 148 -9.95 1.66 1.37
CA VAL A 148 -10.54 2.75 0.57
C VAL A 148 -11.90 3.21 1.10
N ARG A 149 -12.61 2.42 1.92
CA ARG A 149 -13.84 2.87 2.60
C ARG A 149 -13.57 3.67 3.86
N SER A 150 -12.37 3.61 4.43
CA SER A 150 -11.97 4.37 5.63
C SER A 150 -12.26 5.87 5.50
N ASN A 151 -12.77 6.48 6.57
CA ASN A 151 -12.96 7.94 6.66
C ASN A 151 -11.66 8.70 6.92
N MET A 152 -10.57 7.98 7.23
CA MET A 152 -9.25 8.58 7.44
C MET A 152 -8.55 8.74 6.09
N THR A 153 -8.39 9.98 5.61
CA THR A 153 -7.75 10.27 4.31
C THR A 153 -6.35 9.65 4.19
N ALA A 154 -5.58 9.57 5.28
CA ALA A 154 -4.27 8.94 5.26
C ALA A 154 -4.32 7.43 4.97
N VAL A 155 -5.29 6.70 5.55
CA VAL A 155 -5.51 5.27 5.31
C VAL A 155 -6.06 5.04 3.90
N PHE A 156 -7.00 5.88 3.46
CA PHE A 156 -7.48 5.87 2.08
C PHE A 156 -6.31 6.05 1.08
N ASN A 157 -5.45 7.04 1.31
CA ASN A 157 -4.31 7.35 0.45
C ASN A 157 -3.27 6.22 0.41
N ALA A 158 -3.06 5.52 1.53
CA ALA A 158 -2.16 4.36 1.59
C ALA A 158 -2.56 3.24 0.60
N VAL A 159 -3.86 3.09 0.34
CA VAL A 159 -4.36 2.14 -0.66
C VAL A 159 -4.40 2.76 -2.05
N ALA A 160 -4.90 4.00 -2.18
CA ALA A 160 -5.26 4.58 -3.48
C ALA A 160 -4.08 5.19 -4.25
N LEU A 161 -3.10 5.78 -3.55
CA LEU A 161 -2.05 6.58 -4.16
C LEU A 161 -0.73 5.83 -4.17
N THR A 162 0.05 5.97 -5.26
CA THR A 162 1.40 5.39 -5.39
C THR A 162 1.46 3.88 -5.12
N ASN A 163 0.32 3.21 -5.27
CA ASN A 163 0.10 1.81 -4.94
C ASN A 163 -0.55 1.13 -6.16
N PRO A 164 0.11 0.15 -6.78
CA PRO A 164 -0.41 -0.52 -7.98
C PRO A 164 -1.53 -1.53 -7.67
N TYR A 165 -1.74 -1.88 -6.41
CA TYR A 165 -2.67 -2.94 -6.02
C TYR A 165 -4.11 -2.71 -6.51
N PRO A 166 -4.75 -1.53 -6.34
CA PRO A 166 -6.12 -1.32 -6.82
C PRO A 166 -6.25 -1.49 -8.33
N ALA A 167 -5.28 -1.01 -9.10
CA ALA A 167 -5.32 -1.11 -10.56
C ALA A 167 -5.32 -2.57 -11.02
N GLN A 168 -4.56 -3.43 -10.33
CA GLN A 168 -4.43 -4.83 -10.68
C GLN A 168 -5.59 -5.70 -10.16
N TYR A 169 -6.13 -5.43 -8.97
CA TYR A 169 -7.01 -6.37 -8.27
C TYR A 169 -8.45 -5.89 -8.06
N PHE A 170 -8.75 -4.60 -8.13
CA PHE A 170 -10.14 -4.14 -8.00
C PHE A 170 -10.96 -4.48 -9.23
N ASP A 171 -12.21 -4.88 -9.02
CA ASP A 171 -13.22 -4.82 -10.07
C ASP A 171 -13.54 -3.36 -10.44
N ASN A 172 -14.33 -3.15 -11.48
CA ASN A 172 -14.65 -1.81 -11.95
C ASN A 172 -15.47 -1.01 -10.93
N LEU A 173 -16.31 -1.64 -10.12
CA LEU A 173 -17.12 -0.93 -9.14
C LEU A 173 -16.25 -0.37 -8.01
N ALA A 174 -15.42 -1.21 -7.39
CA ALA A 174 -14.51 -0.80 -6.33
C ALA A 174 -13.49 0.24 -6.83
N TRP A 175 -12.98 0.06 -8.05
CA TRP A 175 -12.12 1.02 -8.73
C TRP A 175 -12.80 2.39 -8.90
N ASN A 176 -14.02 2.42 -9.47
CA ASN A 176 -14.73 3.66 -9.74
C ASN A 176 -15.08 4.41 -8.44
N GLN A 177 -15.51 3.69 -7.41
CA GLN A 177 -15.80 4.25 -6.09
C GLN A 177 -14.55 4.84 -5.43
N MET A 178 -13.40 4.17 -5.54
CA MET A 178 -12.13 4.69 -5.03
C MET A 178 -11.72 5.99 -5.74
N VAL A 179 -11.77 6.04 -7.07
CA VAL A 179 -11.40 7.23 -7.85
C VAL A 179 -12.36 8.39 -7.55
N LEU A 180 -13.68 8.15 -7.53
CA LEU A 180 -14.65 9.18 -7.14
C LEU A 180 -14.38 9.71 -5.73
N LYS A 181 -14.11 8.81 -4.78
CA LYS A 181 -13.78 9.20 -3.41
C LYS A 181 -12.50 10.04 -3.34
N ALA A 182 -11.48 9.74 -4.15
CA ALA A 182 -10.25 10.53 -4.19
C ALA A 182 -10.54 12.00 -4.51
N PHE A 183 -11.41 12.27 -5.49
CA PHE A 183 -11.89 13.64 -5.77
C PHE A 183 -12.67 14.22 -4.58
N PHE A 184 -13.56 13.42 -3.98
CA PHE A 184 -14.39 13.87 -2.85
C PHE A 184 -13.54 14.33 -1.64
N VAL A 185 -12.49 13.57 -1.30
CA VAL A 185 -11.61 13.88 -0.16
C VAL A 185 -10.44 14.80 -0.51
N GLY A 186 -10.34 15.26 -1.77
CA GLY A 186 -9.29 16.17 -2.24
C GLY A 186 -7.90 15.54 -2.32
N SER A 187 -7.81 14.23 -2.51
CA SER A 187 -6.53 13.54 -2.71
C SER A 187 -5.98 13.77 -4.12
N PRO A 188 -4.65 13.75 -4.31
CA PRO A 188 -4.02 13.97 -5.63
C PRO A 188 -4.27 12.76 -6.55
N VAL A 189 -5.36 12.80 -7.31
CA VAL A 189 -5.82 11.70 -8.17
C VAL A 189 -4.78 11.31 -9.22
N SER A 190 -3.97 12.26 -9.67
CA SER A 190 -2.82 12.01 -10.56
C SER A 190 -1.78 11.02 -10.02
N LEU A 191 -1.76 10.74 -8.71
CA LEU A 191 -0.91 9.71 -8.11
C LEU A 191 -1.54 8.31 -8.07
N ILE A 192 -2.78 8.14 -8.53
CA ILE A 192 -3.41 6.82 -8.65
C ILE A 192 -2.78 6.08 -9.84
N HIS A 193 -2.10 4.97 -9.55
CA HIS A 193 -1.49 4.14 -10.57
C HIS A 193 -2.57 3.50 -11.47
N GLY A 194 -2.39 3.51 -12.79
CA GLY A 194 -3.33 2.91 -13.74
C GLY A 194 -4.59 3.74 -14.03
N LEU A 195 -4.65 4.99 -13.57
CA LEU A 195 -5.83 5.85 -13.69
C LEU A 195 -6.37 5.96 -15.12
N ASN A 196 -5.51 6.34 -16.06
CA ASN A 196 -5.90 6.52 -17.46
C ASN A 196 -6.27 5.19 -18.13
N GLN A 197 -5.51 4.14 -17.84
CA GLN A 197 -5.72 2.81 -18.43
C GLN A 197 -7.04 2.18 -18.00
N ARG A 198 -7.52 2.50 -16.80
CA ARG A 198 -8.77 1.99 -16.23
C ARG A 198 -9.93 2.99 -16.28
N ALA A 199 -9.78 4.09 -17.01
CA ALA A 199 -10.89 4.97 -17.32
C ALA A 199 -11.98 4.16 -18.05
N ASN A 200 -13.24 4.33 -17.66
CA ASN A 200 -14.35 3.55 -18.20
C ASN A 200 -15.67 4.35 -18.18
N PRO A 201 -16.70 3.94 -18.95
CA PRO A 201 -17.92 4.73 -19.13
C PRO A 201 -18.66 5.02 -17.82
N GLU A 202 -18.68 4.04 -16.92
CA GLU A 202 -19.37 4.21 -15.63
C GLU A 202 -18.62 5.17 -14.71
N LEU A 203 -17.28 5.13 -14.69
CA LEU A 203 -16.48 6.13 -13.98
C LEU A 203 -16.74 7.53 -14.54
N ALA A 204 -16.71 7.68 -15.87
CA ALA A 204 -16.96 8.96 -16.51
C ALA A 204 -18.34 9.52 -16.13
N ARG A 205 -19.39 8.68 -16.14
CA ARG A 205 -20.73 9.06 -15.71
C ARG A 205 -20.76 9.52 -14.24
N MET A 206 -20.20 8.71 -13.33
CA MET A 206 -20.11 9.05 -11.90
C MET A 206 -19.39 10.39 -11.66
N LEU A 207 -18.31 10.67 -12.40
CA LEU A 207 -17.56 11.92 -12.26
C LEU A 207 -18.31 13.13 -12.83
N VAL A 208 -19.08 12.97 -13.90
CA VAL A 208 -19.96 14.04 -14.43
C VAL A 208 -21.07 14.36 -13.42
N ASP A 209 -21.72 13.34 -12.85
CA ASP A 209 -22.75 13.52 -11.83
C ASP A 209 -22.17 14.28 -10.62
N TYR A 210 -21.01 13.86 -10.12
CA TYR A 210 -20.29 14.56 -9.04
C TYR A 210 -19.91 16.00 -9.39
N ALA A 211 -19.44 16.27 -10.60
CA ALA A 211 -19.11 17.62 -11.05
C ALA A 211 -20.34 18.55 -11.06
N ASN A 212 -21.47 18.05 -11.56
CA ASN A 212 -22.74 18.79 -11.56
C ASN A 212 -23.22 19.09 -10.14
N GLU A 213 -23.17 18.12 -9.22
CA GLU A 213 -23.52 18.32 -7.82
C GLU A 213 -22.64 19.39 -7.15
N ARG A 214 -21.32 19.36 -7.42
CA ARG A 214 -20.38 20.36 -6.92
C ARG A 214 -20.69 21.76 -7.44
N GLN A 215 -20.97 21.89 -8.74
CA GLN A 215 -21.30 23.17 -9.37
C GLN A 215 -22.63 23.73 -8.86
N ALA A 216 -23.67 22.89 -8.73
CA ALA A 216 -24.95 23.28 -8.16
C ALA A 216 -24.82 23.79 -6.71
N ALA A 217 -23.83 23.27 -5.96
CA ALA A 217 -23.49 23.73 -4.63
C ALA A 217 -22.52 24.93 -4.59
N GLY A 218 -22.18 25.53 -5.74
CA GLY A 218 -21.25 26.67 -5.85
C GLY A 218 -19.79 26.34 -5.53
N ARG A 219 -19.40 25.06 -5.63
CA ARG A 219 -18.05 24.60 -5.30
C ARG A 219 -17.22 24.36 -6.56
N SER A 220 -15.91 24.53 -6.47
CA SER A 220 -14.98 24.24 -7.57
C SER A 220 -14.96 22.75 -7.93
N VAL A 221 -14.69 22.48 -9.21
CA VAL A 221 -14.54 21.15 -9.81
C VAL A 221 -13.11 21.01 -10.31
N SER A 222 -12.48 19.86 -10.03
CA SER A 222 -11.12 19.59 -10.53
C SER A 222 -11.12 19.41 -12.06
N PRO A 223 -10.24 20.09 -12.81
CA PRO A 223 -10.11 19.87 -14.25
C PRO A 223 -9.75 18.43 -14.64
N GLU A 224 -9.09 17.69 -13.74
CA GLU A 224 -8.73 16.28 -13.94
C GLU A 224 -9.96 15.38 -14.17
N ILE A 225 -11.15 15.77 -13.67
CA ILE A 225 -12.41 15.07 -13.96
C ILE A 225 -12.68 15.02 -15.47
N TRP A 226 -12.57 16.16 -16.14
CA TRP A 226 -12.86 16.26 -17.57
C TRP A 226 -11.81 15.55 -18.42
N GLN A 227 -10.56 15.49 -17.94
CA GLN A 227 -9.52 14.69 -18.58
C GLN A 227 -9.92 13.20 -18.60
N LEU A 228 -10.37 12.65 -17.47
CA LEU A 228 -10.81 11.26 -17.38
C LEU A 228 -12.06 10.97 -18.20
N VAL A 229 -13.03 11.89 -18.19
CA VAL A 229 -14.25 11.76 -19.01
C VAL A 229 -13.92 11.70 -20.51
N ASN A 230 -12.94 12.49 -20.96
CA ASN A 230 -12.56 12.54 -22.37
C ASN A 230 -11.79 11.30 -22.83
N LEU A 231 -11.09 10.59 -21.94
CA LEU A 231 -10.40 9.33 -22.27
C LEU A 231 -11.35 8.22 -22.73
N VAL A 232 -12.62 8.28 -22.35
CA VAL A 232 -13.63 7.25 -22.64
C VAL A 232 -14.48 7.58 -23.86
N LYS A 233 -14.45 8.85 -24.30
CA LYS A 233 -15.24 9.33 -25.44
C LYS A 233 -14.53 9.12 -26.79
N GLY A 234 -13.25 8.74 -26.78
CA GLY A 234 -12.48 8.33 -27.95
C GLY A 234 -12.46 6.82 -28.10
#